data_AF-A0A496T165-F1
#
_entry.id   AF-A0A496T165-F1
#
_cell.length_a   1.000
_cell.length_b   1.000
_cell.length_c   1.000
_cell.angle_alpha   90.00
_cell.angle_beta   90.00
_cell.angle_gamma   90.00
#
_symmetry.space_group_name_H-M   'P 1'
#
loop_
_entity.id
_entity.type
_entity.pdbx_description
1 polymer ?
#
loop_
_entity_poly.entity_id
_entity_poly.type
_entity_poly.pdbx_seq_one_letter_code
_entity_poly.pdbx_strand_id
1 'polypeptide(L)'
;MKLMKIVIHGFGKIVDLNCKFNPQMNVFWGLNEAGKSTLQQAILALLYGFYQGSRARPAETEERERYKPWQAERFGGTVCYRLDDGREFEIIRDFQTSDVPTRIIDPITGKDYTSALGTKRHGFIAAVREHLGMNKEVFLSTAFVRQAQVKQLQGRKPVIDEIVSLL
;
A
#
# COMPACT_ATOMS: atom_id res chain seq x y z
N MET A 1 -6.07 12.45 -0.43
CA MET A 1 -4.81 11.74 -0.05
C MET A 1 -3.82 11.72 -1.22
N LYS A 2 -2.53 11.98 -0.97
CA LYS A 2 -1.43 11.92 -1.97
C LYS A 2 -0.21 11.18 -1.41
N LEU A 3 0.35 10.22 -2.14
CA LEU A 3 1.62 9.57 -1.78
C LEU A 3 2.79 10.53 -2.05
N MET A 4 3.72 10.62 -1.11
CA MET A 4 4.85 11.55 -1.16
C MET A 4 6.19 10.82 -1.31
N LYS A 5 6.38 9.74 -0.54
CA LYS A 5 7.61 8.94 -0.56
C LYS A 5 7.30 7.51 -0.14
N ILE A 6 8.07 6.57 -0.69
CA ILE A 6 8.12 5.18 -0.22
C ILE A 6 9.57 4.74 -0.05
N VAL A 7 9.83 4.03 1.03
CA VAL A 7 11.08 3.31 1.27
C VAL A 7 10.73 1.85 1.49
N ILE A 8 11.37 0.95 0.76
CA ILE A 8 11.21 -0.50 0.92
C ILE A 8 12.58 -1.06 1.26
N HIS A 9 12.72 -1.62 2.46
CA HIS A 9 13.94 -2.33 2.85
C HIS A 9 13.98 -3.72 2.20
N GLY A 10 12.84 -4.41 2.20
CA GLY A 10 12.65 -5.65 1.45
C GLY A 10 11.18 -6.01 1.32
N PHE A 11 10.75 -6.41 0.12
CA PHE A 11 9.39 -6.87 -0.19
C PHE A 11 9.38 -7.69 -1.49
N GLY A 12 9.22 -9.00 -1.37
CA GLY A 12 9.37 -9.95 -2.49
C GLY A 12 10.78 -9.86 -3.09
N LYS A 13 10.89 -9.34 -4.32
CA LYS A 13 12.20 -9.11 -4.96
C LYS A 13 12.71 -7.68 -4.89
N ILE A 14 11.91 -6.75 -4.36
CA ILE A 14 12.33 -5.36 -4.21
C ILE A 14 13.15 -5.28 -2.93
N VAL A 15 14.38 -4.75 -3.05
CA VAL A 15 15.32 -4.55 -1.95
C VAL A 15 15.87 -3.12 -2.07
N ASP A 16 15.96 -2.41 -0.96
CA ASP A 16 16.52 -1.06 -0.84
C ASP A 16 15.99 -0.03 -1.86
N LEU A 17 14.68 -0.05 -2.11
CA LEU A 17 14.02 0.97 -2.92
C LEU A 17 13.78 2.23 -2.09
N ASN A 18 14.17 3.39 -2.60
CA ASN A 18 13.81 4.70 -2.05
C ASN A 18 13.30 5.58 -3.19
N CYS A 19 12.01 5.93 -3.17
CA CYS A 19 11.35 6.63 -4.25
C CYS A 19 10.50 7.79 -3.70
N LYS A 20 10.66 8.96 -4.31
CA LYS A 20 9.77 10.11 -4.11
C LYS A 20 8.76 10.16 -5.24
N PHE A 21 7.51 10.44 -4.91
CA PHE A 21 6.44 10.58 -5.89
C PHE A 21 6.31 12.03 -6.33
N ASN A 22 6.11 12.23 -7.64
CA ASN A 22 5.66 13.49 -8.20
C ASN A 22 4.17 13.73 -7.89
N PRO A 23 3.72 14.99 -7.72
CA PRO A 23 2.35 15.29 -7.29
C PRO A 23 1.23 14.88 -8.25
N GLN A 24 1.54 14.69 -9.53
CA GLN A 24 0.55 14.46 -10.59
C GLN A 24 0.62 13.04 -11.13
N MET A 25 1.71 12.71 -11.84
CA MET A 25 1.85 11.42 -12.51
C MET A 25 3.23 10.82 -12.24
N ASN A 26 3.22 9.51 -11.97
CA ASN A 26 4.41 8.71 -11.73
C ASN A 26 4.34 7.48 -12.65
N VAL A 27 5.35 7.29 -13.48
CA VAL A 27 5.43 6.15 -14.40
C VAL A 27 6.55 5.22 -13.93
N PHE A 28 6.18 4.02 -13.49
CA PHE A 28 7.12 2.96 -13.13
C PHE A 28 7.28 2.00 -14.31
N TRP A 29 8.41 2.10 -15.00
CA TRP A 29 8.73 1.27 -16.16
C TRP A 29 9.75 0.18 -15.82
N GLY A 30 9.68 -0.93 -16.55
CA GLY A 30 10.64 -2.03 -16.47
C GLY A 30 10.11 -3.24 -17.24
N LEU A 31 10.96 -4.23 -17.47
CA LEU A 31 10.56 -5.48 -18.12
C LEU A 31 9.46 -6.22 -17.33
N ASN A 32 8.84 -7.21 -17.96
CA ASN A 32 8.06 -8.18 -17.20
C ASN A 32 8.93 -8.74 -16.07
N GLU A 33 8.32 -8.93 -14.92
CA GLU A 33 9.05 -9.37 -13.73
C GLU A 33 10.12 -8.38 -13.22
N ALA A 34 10.10 -7.10 -13.62
CA ALA A 34 10.92 -6.07 -12.99
C ALA A 34 10.44 -5.68 -11.57
N GLY A 35 9.24 -6.13 -11.16
CA GLY A 35 8.71 -5.88 -9.80
C GLY A 35 7.67 -4.77 -9.70
N LYS A 36 7.17 -4.26 -10.83
CA LYS A 36 6.10 -3.24 -10.87
C LYS A 36 4.86 -3.65 -10.06
N SER A 37 4.34 -4.86 -10.26
CA SER A 37 3.19 -5.36 -9.48
C SER A 37 3.56 -5.61 -8.02
N THR A 38 4.82 -5.97 -7.73
CA THR A 38 5.33 -6.12 -6.36
C THR A 38 5.36 -4.78 -5.64
N LEU A 39 5.77 -3.70 -6.30
CA LEU A 39 5.73 -2.33 -5.76
C LEU A 39 4.30 -1.90 -5.43
N GLN A 40 3.36 -2.20 -6.33
CA GLN A 40 1.94 -1.92 -6.11
C GLN A 40 1.44 -2.61 -4.82
N GLN A 41 1.81 -3.87 -4.61
CA GLN A 41 1.44 -4.63 -3.40
C GLN A 41 2.17 -4.14 -2.16
N ALA A 42 3.42 -3.69 -2.28
CA ALA A 42 4.15 -3.08 -1.17
C ALA A 42 3.46 -1.80 -0.67
N ILE A 43 3.00 -0.93 -1.58
CA ILE A 43 2.23 0.27 -1.22
C ILE A 43 0.96 -0.11 -0.44
N LEU A 44 0.22 -1.13 -0.93
CA LEU A 44 -1.00 -1.61 -0.27
C LEU A 44 -0.71 -2.16 1.14
N ALA A 45 0.34 -2.98 1.28
CA ALA A 45 0.73 -3.58 2.55
C ALA A 45 1.24 -2.52 3.54
N LEU A 46 1.97 -1.50 3.09
CA LEU A 46 2.44 -0.41 3.95
C LEU A 46 1.28 0.45 4.47
N LEU A 47 0.31 0.78 3.62
CA LEU A 47 -0.86 1.57 4.03
C LEU A 47 -1.78 0.78 4.97
N TYR A 48 -2.18 -0.43 4.58
CA TYR A 48 -3.27 -1.15 5.24
C TYR A 48 -2.85 -2.42 5.99
N GLY A 49 -1.63 -2.89 5.82
CA GLY A 49 -1.19 -4.19 6.33
C GLY A 49 -1.80 -5.39 5.57
N PHE A 50 -1.34 -6.57 5.96
CA PHE A 50 -1.87 -7.85 5.45
C PHE A 50 -3.17 -8.24 6.16
N TYR A 51 -3.28 -7.96 7.45
CA TYR A 51 -4.33 -8.45 8.34
C TYR A 51 -5.45 -7.43 8.55
N GLN A 52 -6.70 -7.83 8.32
CA GLN A 52 -7.85 -6.93 8.47
C GLN A 52 -8.60 -7.06 9.81
N GLY A 53 -8.11 -7.88 10.73
CA GLY A 53 -8.76 -8.08 12.03
C GLY A 53 -7.79 -8.57 13.10
N SER A 54 -8.31 -8.80 14.30
CA SER A 54 -7.54 -9.24 15.47
C SER A 54 -6.99 -10.66 15.35
N ARG A 55 -7.57 -11.49 14.47
CA ARG A 55 -7.13 -12.86 14.19
C ARG A 55 -6.60 -12.94 12.77
N ALA A 56 -5.36 -13.40 12.63
CA ALA A 56 -4.76 -13.71 11.34
C ALA A 56 -5.54 -14.84 10.62
N ARG A 57 -6.01 -14.58 9.41
CA ARG A 57 -6.58 -15.61 8.53
C ARG A 57 -5.46 -16.35 7.78
N PRO A 58 -5.60 -17.66 7.49
CA PRO A 58 -4.58 -18.41 6.75
C PRO A 58 -4.17 -17.74 5.43
N ALA A 59 -5.14 -17.23 4.66
CA ALA A 59 -4.87 -16.54 3.40
C ALA A 59 -4.07 -15.24 3.56
N GLU A 60 -4.25 -14.49 4.65
CA GLU A 60 -3.48 -13.27 4.92
C GLU A 60 -2.04 -13.59 5.32
N THR A 61 -1.86 -14.67 6.09
CA THR A 61 -0.52 -15.18 6.43
C THR A 61 0.20 -15.70 5.20
N GLU A 62 -0.47 -16.46 4.34
CA GLU A 62 0.09 -16.93 3.08
C GLU A 62 0.48 -15.75 2.16
N GLU A 63 -0.37 -14.72 2.08
CA GLU A 63 -0.07 -13.49 1.33
C GLU A 63 1.18 -12.79 1.89
N ARG A 64 1.31 -12.69 3.22
CA ARG A 64 2.52 -12.12 3.86
C ARG A 64 3.76 -12.93 3.50
N GLU A 65 3.73 -14.25 3.67
CA GLU A 65 4.88 -15.13 3.38
C GLU A 65 5.27 -15.09 1.90
N ARG A 66 4.30 -15.00 0.98
CA ARG A 66 4.55 -14.83 -0.46
C ARG A 66 5.42 -13.62 -0.78
N TYR A 67 5.26 -12.54 -0.01
CA TYR A 67 6.02 -11.30 -0.19
C TYR A 67 7.20 -11.16 0.78
N LYS A 68 7.50 -12.19 1.58
CA LYS A 68 8.74 -12.22 2.35
C LYS A 68 9.93 -12.19 1.37
N PRO A 69 10.90 -11.28 1.56
CA PRO A 69 12.01 -11.17 0.63
C PRO A 69 12.93 -12.39 0.69
N TRP A 70 13.46 -12.76 -0.47
CA TRP A 70 14.28 -13.97 -0.63
C TRP A 70 15.76 -13.70 -0.35
N GLN A 71 16.21 -12.47 -0.64
CA GLN A 71 17.61 -12.05 -0.61
C GLN A 71 17.88 -10.90 0.37
N ALA A 72 16.88 -10.48 1.15
CA ALA A 72 17.03 -9.38 2.10
C ALA A 72 16.67 -9.84 3.52
N GLU A 73 17.46 -9.38 4.48
CA GLU A 73 17.23 -9.67 5.90
C GLU A 73 16.04 -8.89 6.46
N ARG A 74 15.71 -7.75 5.86
CA ARG A 74 14.65 -6.85 6.33
C ARG A 74 13.40 -7.04 5.48
N PHE A 75 12.26 -7.26 6.12
CA PHE A 75 10.95 -7.30 5.47
C PHE A 75 10.09 -6.16 5.96
N GLY A 76 9.85 -5.14 5.14
CA GLY A 76 9.14 -3.95 5.57
C GLY A 76 9.63 -2.67 4.92
N GLY A 77 9.16 -1.56 5.46
CA GLY A 77 9.46 -0.24 4.93
C GLY A 77 8.54 0.83 5.47
N THR A 78 8.49 1.92 4.72
CA THR A 78 7.87 3.16 5.12
C THR A 78 7.11 3.78 3.96
N VAL A 79 5.91 4.28 4.21
CA VAL A 79 5.16 5.11 3.26
C VAL A 79 4.81 6.44 3.89
N CYS A 80 5.12 7.52 3.19
CA CYS A 80 4.75 8.88 3.56
C CYS A 80 3.70 9.41 2.60
N TYR A 81 2.66 10.02 3.15
CA TYR A 81 1.53 10.57 2.40
C TYR A 81 0.98 11.83 3.06
N ARG A 82 0.25 12.62 2.28
CA ARG A 82 -0.41 13.85 2.70
C ARG A 82 -1.92 13.73 2.55
N LEU A 83 -2.66 14.21 3.55
CA LEU A 83 -4.12 14.35 3.51
C LEU A 83 -4.54 15.66 2.85
N ASP A 84 -5.82 15.79 2.52
CA ASP A 84 -6.33 16.96 1.80
C ASP A 84 -6.38 18.21 2.68
N ASP A 85 -6.39 18.04 4.00
CA ASP A 85 -6.24 19.11 5.00
C ASP A 85 -4.78 19.54 5.23
N GLY A 86 -3.84 18.98 4.47
CA GLY A 86 -2.41 19.33 4.51
C GLY A 86 -1.58 18.54 5.52
N ARG A 87 -2.19 17.76 6.42
CA ARG A 87 -1.43 16.93 7.36
C ARG A 87 -0.63 15.85 6.64
N GLU A 88 0.58 15.59 7.14
CA GLU A 88 1.46 14.54 6.64
C GLU A 88 1.64 13.44 7.66
N PHE A 89 1.73 12.21 7.16
CA PHE A 89 1.92 11.03 7.98
C PHE A 89 2.92 10.10 7.33
N GLU A 90 3.75 9.49 8.17
CA GLU A 90 4.66 8.42 7.81
C GLU A 90 4.25 7.16 8.57
N ILE A 91 3.91 6.10 7.82
CA ILE A 91 3.63 4.77 8.37
C ILE A 91 4.86 3.91 8.17
N ILE A 92 5.43 3.41 9.27
CA ILE A 92 6.57 2.50 9.30
C ILE A 92 6.04 1.13 9.69
N ARG A 93 6.31 0.10 8.88
CA ARG A 93 5.92 -1.28 9.19
C ARG A 93 7.09 -2.23 9.04
N ASP A 94 7.23 -3.09 10.04
CA ASP A 94 8.10 -4.25 10.01
C ASP A 94 7.23 -5.51 9.84
N PHE A 95 7.43 -6.27 8.77
CA PHE A 95 6.71 -7.50 8.45
C PHE A 95 7.49 -8.77 8.80
N GLN A 96 8.67 -8.65 9.44
CA GLN A 96 9.53 -9.78 9.82
C GLN A 96 8.79 -10.79 10.68
N THR A 97 7.96 -10.29 11.60
CA THR A 97 7.15 -11.08 12.53
C THR A 97 5.67 -10.97 12.19
N SER A 98 4.88 -11.91 12.69
CA SER A 98 3.43 -11.90 12.51
C SER A 98 2.74 -10.76 13.25
N ASP A 99 3.35 -10.16 14.27
CA ASP A 99 2.75 -9.07 15.03
C ASP A 99 2.76 -7.73 14.28
N VAL A 100 3.59 -7.64 13.24
CA VAL A 100 3.74 -6.48 12.35
C VAL A 100 3.89 -5.16 13.12
N PRO A 101 5.02 -4.93 13.82
CA PRO A 101 5.29 -3.67 14.47
C PRO A 101 5.01 -2.49 13.53
N THR A 102 4.12 -1.61 13.96
CA THR A 102 3.62 -0.49 13.15
C THR A 102 3.77 0.79 13.94
N ARG A 103 4.39 1.80 13.35
CA ARG A 103 4.47 3.16 13.90
C ARG A 103 3.92 4.16 12.91
N ILE A 104 3.29 5.20 13.44
CA ILE A 104 2.68 6.26 12.65
C ILE A 104 3.13 7.59 13.24
N ILE A 105 3.84 8.39 12.46
CA ILE A 105 4.40 9.65 12.92
C ILE A 105 4.06 10.79 11.95
N ASP A 106 4.01 12.01 12.47
CA ASP A 106 4.11 13.21 11.64
C ASP A 106 5.59 13.43 11.28
N PRO A 107 5.96 13.41 9.98
CA PRO A 107 7.36 13.50 9.58
C PRO A 107 7.96 14.90 9.76
N ILE A 108 7.14 15.93 9.95
CA ILE A 108 7.58 17.32 10.14
C ILE A 108 7.82 17.58 11.62
N THR A 109 6.85 17.23 12.46
CA THR A 109 6.91 17.53 13.91
C THR A 109 7.54 16.41 14.73
N GLY A 110 7.66 15.19 14.17
CA GLY A 110 8.10 13.99 14.87
C GLY A 110 7.07 13.42 15.84
N LYS A 111 5.87 14.00 15.90
CA LYS A 111 4.80 13.55 16.81
C LYS A 111 4.37 12.12 16.48
N ASP A 112 4.34 11.26 17.50
CA ASP A 112 3.92 9.87 17.37
C ASP A 112 2.39 9.75 17.55
N TYR A 113 1.71 9.21 16.53
CA TYR A 113 0.27 8.97 16.47
C TYR A 113 -0.11 7.51 16.67
N THR A 114 0.86 6.62 16.89
CA THR A 114 0.66 5.16 16.96
C THR A 114 -0.43 4.78 17.98
N SER A 115 -0.33 5.30 19.21
CA SER A 115 -1.33 5.04 20.26
C SER A 115 -2.68 5.68 19.96
N ALA A 116 -2.70 6.90 19.41
CA ALA A 116 -3.93 7.64 19.10
C ALA A 116 -4.76 6.97 18.01
N LEU A 117 -4.10 6.30 17.06
CA LEU A 117 -4.74 5.58 15.96
C LEU A 117 -5.09 4.12 16.30
N GLY A 118 -4.77 3.69 17.53
CA GLY A 118 -5.14 2.39 18.07
C GLY A 118 -4.51 1.24 17.30
N THR A 119 -3.19 1.26 17.09
CA THR A 119 -2.49 0.10 16.52
C THR A 119 -2.63 -1.11 17.44
N LYS A 120 -3.01 -2.25 16.87
CA LYS A 120 -3.18 -3.53 17.57
C LYS A 120 -2.23 -4.58 16.98
N ARG A 121 -2.36 -5.82 17.49
CA ARG A 121 -1.70 -6.99 16.92
C ARG A 121 -1.84 -7.05 15.41
N HIS A 122 -0.85 -7.67 14.77
CA HIS A 122 -0.79 -7.84 13.32
C HIS A 122 -0.75 -6.50 12.57
N GLY A 123 -0.29 -5.42 13.23
CA GLY A 123 -0.21 -4.07 12.68
C GLY A 123 -1.56 -3.45 12.32
N PHE A 124 -2.67 -4.00 12.83
CA PHE A 124 -4.00 -3.47 12.52
C PHE A 124 -4.15 -2.04 13.07
N ILE A 125 -4.64 -1.11 12.25
CA ILE A 125 -4.92 0.26 12.67
C ILE A 125 -6.42 0.38 12.92
N ALA A 126 -6.84 0.58 14.17
CA ALA A 126 -8.27 0.61 14.50
C ALA A 126 -9.00 1.77 13.84
N ALA A 127 -8.39 2.95 13.81
CA ALA A 127 -8.96 4.16 13.22
C ALA A 127 -8.50 4.37 11.75
N VAL A 128 -8.37 3.29 10.97
CA VAL A 128 -7.82 3.37 9.60
C VAL A 128 -8.68 4.21 8.67
N ARG A 129 -10.01 4.16 8.83
CA ARG A 129 -10.94 4.93 8.00
C ARG A 129 -10.84 6.42 8.31
N GLU A 130 -10.71 6.78 9.58
CA GLU A 130 -10.54 8.16 10.04
C GLU A 130 -9.17 8.71 9.60
N HIS A 131 -8.14 7.86 9.59
CA HIS A 131 -6.77 8.23 9.24
C HIS A 131 -6.55 8.36 7.72
N LEU A 132 -6.93 7.34 6.93
CA LEU A 132 -6.72 7.28 5.47
C LEU A 132 -7.92 7.79 4.67
N GLY A 133 -9.02 8.15 5.34
CA GLY A 133 -10.29 8.56 4.73
C GLY A 133 -11.13 7.38 4.19
N MET A 134 -10.53 6.20 4.05
CA MET A 134 -11.19 5.00 3.53
C MET A 134 -10.58 3.73 4.13
N ASN A 135 -11.36 2.65 4.15
CA ASN A 135 -10.86 1.33 4.54
C ASN A 135 -10.19 0.62 3.34
N LYS A 136 -9.54 -0.52 3.59
CA LYS A 136 -8.82 -1.30 2.58
C LYS A 136 -9.72 -1.71 1.41
N GLU A 137 -10.96 -2.09 1.69
CA GLU A 137 -11.92 -2.54 0.66
C GLU A 137 -12.29 -1.40 -0.29
N VAL A 138 -12.66 -0.23 0.22
CA VAL A 138 -12.98 0.96 -0.58
C VAL A 138 -11.76 1.39 -1.40
N PHE A 139 -10.57 1.38 -0.81
CA PHE A 139 -9.34 1.71 -1.53
C PHE A 139 -9.08 0.75 -2.70
N LEU A 140 -9.25 -0.56 -2.47
CA LEU A 140 -9.09 -1.58 -3.50
C LEU A 140 -10.09 -1.45 -4.65
N SER A 141 -11.29 -0.94 -4.37
CA SER A 141 -12.35 -0.77 -5.37
C SER A 141 -12.30 0.55 -6.13
N THR A 142 -11.59 1.57 -5.62
CA THR A 142 -11.64 2.94 -6.16
C THR A 142 -10.29 3.50 -6.60
N ALA A 143 -9.24 3.30 -5.81
CA ALA A 143 -7.93 3.94 -6.01
C ALA A 143 -6.85 2.96 -6.46
N PHE A 144 -7.14 1.65 -6.47
CA PHE A 144 -6.17 0.60 -6.75
C PHE A 144 -6.62 -0.33 -7.87
N VAL A 145 -6.28 0.01 -9.11
CA VAL A 145 -6.64 -0.81 -10.27
C VAL A 145 -5.60 -1.91 -10.49
N ARG A 146 -6.03 -3.18 -10.49
CA ARG A 146 -5.18 -4.34 -10.77
C ARG A 146 -5.18 -4.68 -12.26
N GLN A 147 -4.06 -5.19 -12.77
CA GLN A 147 -3.91 -5.55 -14.20
C GLN A 147 -5.01 -6.49 -14.72
N ALA A 148 -5.50 -7.42 -13.89
CA ALA A 148 -6.58 -8.35 -14.25
C ALA A 148 -7.96 -7.67 -14.37
N GLN A 149 -8.24 -6.61 -13.60
CA GLN A 149 -9.50 -5.87 -13.66
C GLN A 149 -9.63 -5.10 -14.97
N VAL A 150 -8.53 -4.54 -15.48
CA VAL A 150 -8.52 -3.84 -16.78
C VAL A 150 -8.83 -4.81 -17.92
N LYS A 151 -8.32 -6.04 -17.87
CA LYS A 151 -8.62 -7.08 -18.88
C LYS A 151 -10.10 -7.46 -18.93
N GLN A 152 -10.81 -7.43 -17.80
CA GLN A 152 -12.26 -7.68 -17.77
C GLN A 152 -13.06 -6.57 -18.48
N LEU A 153 -12.56 -5.33 -18.48
CA LEU A 153 -13.16 -4.21 -19.20
C LEU A 153 -12.90 -4.26 -20.70
N GLN A 154 -11.76 -4.82 -21.14
CA GLN A 154 -11.45 -4.99 -22.56
C GLN A 154 -12.44 -5.91 -23.30
N GLY A 155 -13.09 -6.83 -22.59
CA GLY A 155 -14.19 -7.64 -23.12
C GLY A 155 -15.46 -6.85 -23.45
N ARG A 156 -15.53 -5.56 -23.08
CA ARG A 156 -16.66 -4.65 -23.36
C ARG A 156 -16.34 -3.63 -24.46
N LYS A 157 -15.41 -3.97 -25.35
CA LYS A 157 -15.03 -3.15 -26.52
C LYS A 157 -16.21 -2.45 -27.22
N PRO A 158 -17.35 -3.12 -27.50
CA PRO A 158 -18.50 -2.48 -28.14
C PRO A 158 -19.07 -1.29 -27.34
N VAL A 159 -19.13 -1.40 -26.01
CA VAL A 159 -19.63 -0.34 -25.13
C VAL A 159 -18.64 0.83 -25.04
N ILE A 160 -17.34 0.53 -25.10
CA ILE A 160 -16.30 1.57 -25.13
C ILE A 160 -16.37 2.33 -26.45
N ASP A 161 -16.51 1.62 -27.57
CA ASP A 161 -16.63 2.22 -28.90
C ASP A 161 -17.90 3.08 -29.03
N GLU A 162 -19.00 2.67 -28.40
CA GLU A 162 -20.26 3.43 -28.32
C GLU A 162 -20.16 4.69 -27.44
N ILE A 163 -19.45 4.63 -26.31
CA ILE A 163 -19.21 5.83 -25.49
C ILE A 163 -18.29 6.82 -26.21
N VAL A 164 -17.27 6.32 -26.92
CA VAL A 164 -16.35 7.17 -27.69
C VAL A 164 -17.04 7.81 -28.88
N SER A 165 -18.03 7.16 -29.51
CA SER A 165 -18.79 7.75 -30.61
C SER A 165 -19.80 8.82 -30.16
N LEU A 166 -20.11 8.89 -28.86
CA LEU A 166 -20.97 9.89 -28.23
C LEU A 166 -20.21 11.09 -27.66
N LEU A 167 -18.87 11.08 -27.68
CA LEU A 167 -17.98 12.16 -27.26
C LEU A 167 -17.39 12.90 -28.47
#